data_AF-A0A9D5P1A7-F1
#
_entry.id   AF-A0A9D5P1A7-F1
#
_cell.length_a   1.000
_cell.length_b   1.000
_cell.length_c   1.000
_cell.angle_alpha   90.00
_cell.angle_beta   90.00
_cell.angle_gamma   90.00
#
_symmetry.space_group_name_H-M   'P 1'
#
loop_
_entity.id
_entity.type
_entity.pdbx_description
1 polymer ?
#
loop_
_entity_poly.entity_id
_entity_poly.type
_entity_poly.pdbx_seq_one_letter_code
_entity_poly.pdbx_strand_id
1 'polypeptide(L)'
;MQEKWNQFVYYLREAKKNGVEEPEYHSTIEAQLQLLGWMRYKNEICHKPNLSIGNNGHIQPDILIQKDDKKQFVIEVKRPLHTQIAKDRDQLVSYMRQLKLKAGIYIGEHIEIFYDQPDSENAVSVLSIPLELDNKRGARFVELFSKDRFSKEAIVQFCEDRIKEMRHQESLNKIKDHLITDAQGQITEGMKMYLMEKYGNTFSESDIVGMLASLNFTATPKDGQQPVVVTTPVTPSQKKDSDATQSKQAHDKTQYSINGGTFQNKRRFVHQLVKMYVEEHPSVTFADLEQTFPSTLQGSYGVIRTTDYIREKGIEEYRYLMKDGELLRSSDGVTFAVCSQWGIGNTPRIVELAKKLGYVIITSGEAPASATVEPKKDGMIACTLTRNADAKGLFDSATQTLVVLKGSKINPRHLDKIKPETKQKRNALIAEYAERKGDELVVIKDASFKTPSGAAVFCVGGSSNGWKEWRDENNNELDIYRK
;
A
#
# COMPACT_ATOMS: atom_id res chain seq x y z
N MET A 1 -39.31 -3.59 -5.98
CA MET A 1 -37.91 -3.94 -6.30
C MET A 1 -37.48 -5.25 -5.65
N GLN A 2 -37.71 -5.45 -4.35
CA GLN A 2 -37.29 -6.69 -3.67
C GLN A 2 -37.83 -7.98 -4.30
N GLU A 3 -39.13 -8.05 -4.57
CA GLU A 3 -39.75 -9.22 -5.21
C GLU A 3 -39.13 -9.52 -6.59
N LYS A 4 -38.93 -8.47 -7.40
CA LYS A 4 -38.29 -8.59 -8.72
C LYS A 4 -36.82 -9.02 -8.62
N TRP A 5 -36.11 -8.63 -7.56
CA TRP A 5 -34.78 -9.17 -7.25
C TRP A 5 -34.83 -10.65 -6.90
N ASN A 6 -35.74 -11.05 -6.02
CA ASN A 6 -35.89 -12.45 -5.62
C ASN A 6 -36.15 -13.34 -6.85
N GLN A 7 -37.01 -12.90 -7.77
CA GLN A 7 -37.24 -13.58 -9.04
C GLN A 7 -35.98 -13.63 -9.94
N PHE A 8 -35.30 -12.50 -10.09
CA PHE A 8 -34.06 -12.39 -10.89
C PHE A 8 -32.94 -13.30 -10.37
N VAL A 9 -32.72 -13.33 -9.05
CA VAL A 9 -31.58 -14.05 -8.46
C VAL A 9 -31.86 -15.54 -8.23
N TYR A 10 -33.14 -15.95 -8.14
CA TYR A 10 -33.53 -17.32 -7.79
C TYR A 10 -32.82 -18.35 -8.68
N TYR A 11 -32.90 -18.20 -10.01
CA TYR A 11 -32.30 -19.16 -10.93
C TYR A 11 -30.77 -19.05 -10.99
N LEU A 12 -30.19 -17.87 -10.71
CA LEU A 12 -28.73 -17.73 -10.59
C LEU A 12 -28.21 -18.46 -9.34
N ARG A 13 -28.95 -18.38 -8.24
CA ARG A 13 -28.66 -19.11 -7.01
C ARG A 13 -28.78 -20.63 -7.20
N GLU A 14 -29.83 -21.12 -7.86
CA GLU A 14 -29.96 -22.54 -8.15
C GLU A 14 -28.88 -23.04 -9.12
N ALA A 15 -28.55 -22.25 -10.14
CA ALA A 15 -27.43 -22.53 -11.05
C ALA A 15 -26.10 -22.65 -10.29
N LYS A 16 -25.83 -21.76 -9.32
CA LYS A 16 -24.65 -21.85 -8.45
C LYS A 16 -24.65 -23.11 -7.59
N LYS A 17 -25.78 -23.43 -6.97
CA LYS A 17 -25.94 -24.64 -6.14
C LYS A 17 -25.67 -25.92 -6.94
N ASN A 18 -26.09 -25.94 -8.19
CA ASN A 18 -25.92 -27.08 -9.09
C ASN A 18 -24.58 -27.09 -9.84
N GLY A 19 -23.75 -26.05 -9.67
CA GLY A 19 -22.45 -25.95 -10.32
C GLY A 19 -22.52 -25.97 -11.84
N VAL A 20 -23.53 -25.32 -12.43
CA VAL A 20 -23.77 -25.37 -13.87
C VAL A 20 -22.59 -24.80 -14.69
N GLU A 21 -22.45 -25.29 -15.91
CA GLU A 21 -21.42 -24.84 -16.84
C GLU A 21 -21.71 -23.43 -17.39
N GLU A 22 -20.67 -22.72 -17.83
CA GLU A 22 -20.77 -21.32 -18.28
C GLU A 22 -21.84 -21.06 -19.36
N PRO A 23 -22.02 -21.90 -20.40
CA PRO A 23 -23.05 -21.65 -21.42
C PRO A 23 -24.49 -21.73 -20.88
N GLU A 24 -24.75 -22.64 -19.95
CA GLU A 24 -26.05 -22.77 -19.29
C GLU A 24 -26.30 -21.60 -18.35
N TYR A 25 -25.26 -21.18 -17.61
CA TYR A 25 -25.34 -20.01 -16.75
C TYR A 25 -25.58 -18.72 -17.54
N HIS A 26 -24.88 -18.56 -18.66
CA HIS A 26 -25.07 -17.44 -19.60
C HIS A 26 -26.51 -17.37 -20.10
N SER A 27 -27.06 -18.50 -20.55
CA SER A 27 -28.47 -18.61 -20.98
C SER A 27 -29.45 -18.22 -19.87
N THR A 28 -29.14 -18.63 -18.63
CA THR A 28 -29.91 -18.27 -17.44
C THR A 28 -29.88 -16.76 -17.20
N ILE A 29 -28.70 -16.14 -17.22
CA ILE A 29 -28.52 -14.69 -17.05
C ILE A 29 -29.34 -13.90 -18.07
N GLU A 30 -29.26 -14.27 -19.34
CA GLU A 30 -30.05 -13.64 -20.40
C GLU A 30 -31.57 -13.82 -20.21
N ALA A 31 -32.03 -14.94 -19.63
CA ALA A 31 -33.42 -15.10 -19.23
C ALA A 31 -33.79 -14.16 -18.07
N GLN A 32 -32.91 -14.00 -17.09
CA GLN A 32 -33.13 -13.07 -15.97
C GLN A 32 -33.15 -11.60 -16.43
N LEU A 33 -32.32 -11.24 -17.41
CA LEU A 33 -32.33 -9.89 -18.00
C LEU A 33 -33.66 -9.57 -18.71
N GLN A 34 -34.37 -10.58 -19.23
CA GLN A 34 -35.72 -10.39 -19.76
C GLN A 34 -36.75 -10.06 -18.68
N LEU A 35 -36.60 -10.60 -17.45
CA LEU A 35 -37.43 -10.19 -16.30
C LEU A 35 -37.21 -8.71 -15.93
N LEU A 36 -36.03 -8.16 -16.25
CA LEU A 36 -35.74 -6.72 -16.09
C LEU A 36 -36.31 -5.87 -17.24
N GLY A 37 -36.95 -6.48 -18.24
CA GLY A 37 -37.65 -5.82 -19.34
C GLY A 37 -36.86 -5.74 -20.65
N TRP A 38 -35.62 -6.19 -20.69
CA TRP A 38 -34.77 -6.21 -21.89
C TRP A 38 -35.21 -7.32 -22.84
N MET A 39 -35.30 -7.05 -24.15
CA MET A 39 -35.93 -7.96 -25.11
C MET A 39 -34.92 -8.53 -26.11
N ARG A 40 -34.75 -9.86 -26.13
CA ARG A 40 -33.90 -10.55 -27.13
C ARG A 40 -34.35 -10.29 -28.57
N TYR A 41 -35.65 -10.41 -28.85
CA TYR A 41 -36.19 -10.26 -30.21
C TYR A 41 -36.04 -8.84 -30.80
N LYS A 42 -35.81 -7.84 -29.94
CA LYS A 42 -35.47 -6.47 -30.35
C LYS A 42 -33.97 -6.22 -30.41
N ASN A 43 -33.16 -7.28 -30.30
CA ASN A 43 -31.70 -7.20 -30.23
C ASN A 43 -31.20 -6.30 -29.08
N GLU A 44 -31.94 -6.25 -27.97
CA GLU A 44 -31.53 -5.45 -26.80
C GLU A 44 -30.61 -6.23 -25.86
N ILE A 45 -30.69 -7.56 -25.89
CA ILE A 45 -29.76 -8.49 -25.24
C ILE A 45 -28.97 -9.16 -26.36
N CYS A 46 -27.72 -8.74 -26.57
CA CYS A 46 -26.87 -9.29 -27.60
C CYS A 46 -25.95 -10.37 -27.00
N HIS A 47 -26.14 -11.61 -27.44
CA HIS A 47 -25.31 -12.75 -27.09
C HIS A 47 -24.00 -12.71 -27.86
N LYS A 48 -22.85 -12.66 -27.16
CA LYS A 48 -21.49 -12.73 -27.76
C LYS A 48 -21.34 -11.95 -29.08
N PRO A 49 -21.76 -10.67 -29.15
CA PRO A 49 -21.73 -9.93 -30.40
C PRO A 49 -20.29 -9.71 -30.87
N ASN A 50 -20.02 -9.95 -32.14
CA ASN A 50 -18.73 -9.64 -32.74
C ASN A 50 -18.71 -8.17 -33.18
N LEU A 51 -17.91 -7.33 -32.53
CA LEU A 51 -17.87 -5.89 -32.72
C LEU A 51 -16.50 -5.46 -33.26
N SER A 52 -16.48 -4.80 -34.42
CA SER A 52 -15.25 -4.26 -35.00
C SER A 52 -14.73 -3.06 -34.21
N ILE A 53 -13.42 -3.02 -33.98
CA ILE A 53 -12.71 -1.98 -33.25
C ILE A 53 -11.47 -1.55 -34.04
N GLY A 54 -11.46 -0.28 -34.44
CA GLY A 54 -10.44 0.25 -35.33
C GLY A 54 -10.46 -0.46 -36.69
N ASN A 55 -9.33 -0.44 -37.39
CA ASN A 55 -9.26 -0.95 -38.76
C ASN A 55 -9.25 -2.49 -38.85
N ASN A 56 -8.67 -3.20 -37.87
CA ASN A 56 -8.46 -4.66 -37.94
C ASN A 56 -8.78 -5.42 -36.62
N GLY A 57 -9.25 -4.74 -35.57
CA GLY A 57 -9.55 -5.37 -34.29
C GLY A 57 -11.01 -5.82 -34.19
N HIS A 58 -11.27 -6.87 -33.42
CA HIS A 58 -12.62 -7.28 -33.05
C HIS A 58 -12.66 -7.59 -31.56
N ILE A 59 -13.78 -7.29 -30.92
CA ILE A 59 -14.07 -7.76 -29.56
C ILE A 59 -15.39 -8.52 -29.53
N GLN A 60 -15.48 -9.41 -28.56
CA GLN A 60 -16.66 -10.21 -28.32
C GLN A 60 -16.95 -10.25 -26.81
N PRO A 61 -17.67 -9.25 -26.27
CA PRO A 61 -18.15 -9.34 -24.89
C PRO A 61 -19.18 -10.45 -24.73
N ASP A 62 -19.34 -11.03 -23.54
CA ASP A 62 -20.30 -12.13 -23.33
C ASP A 62 -21.75 -11.70 -23.56
N ILE A 63 -22.16 -10.58 -22.96
CA ILE A 63 -23.47 -9.98 -23.18
C ILE A 63 -23.31 -8.48 -23.32
N LEU A 64 -23.87 -7.91 -24.39
CA LEU A 64 -24.01 -6.47 -24.55
C LEU A 64 -25.50 -6.11 -24.45
N ILE A 65 -25.83 -5.17 -23.57
CA ILE A 65 -27.16 -4.59 -23.52
C ILE A 65 -27.20 -3.31 -24.33
N GLN A 66 -28.19 -3.20 -25.21
CA GLN A 66 -28.42 -2.04 -26.05
C GLN A 66 -29.90 -1.69 -26.16
N LYS A 67 -30.18 -0.44 -26.56
CA LYS A 67 -31.52 0.07 -26.84
C LYS A 67 -31.43 1.05 -27.99
N ASP A 68 -32.26 0.86 -29.02
CA ASP A 68 -32.28 1.72 -30.22
C ASP A 68 -30.87 1.89 -30.80
N ASP A 69 -30.14 0.77 -30.95
CA ASP A 69 -28.73 0.66 -31.39
C ASP A 69 -27.69 1.41 -30.53
N LYS A 70 -28.11 1.99 -29.40
CA LYS A 70 -27.22 2.60 -28.42
C LYS A 70 -26.86 1.58 -27.35
N LYS A 71 -25.56 1.32 -27.23
CA LYS A 71 -24.96 0.48 -26.18
C LYS A 71 -25.27 1.09 -24.80
N GLN A 72 -25.76 0.29 -23.87
CA GLN A 72 -26.19 0.74 -22.54
C GLN A 72 -25.18 0.34 -21.46
N PHE A 73 -24.89 -0.96 -21.37
CA PHE A 73 -23.89 -1.55 -20.47
C PHE A 73 -23.48 -2.93 -20.99
N VAL A 74 -22.36 -3.45 -20.49
CA VAL A 74 -21.78 -4.74 -20.89
C VAL A 74 -21.68 -5.66 -19.68
N ILE A 75 -21.82 -6.96 -19.91
CA ILE A 75 -21.72 -7.98 -18.88
C ILE A 75 -20.67 -9.01 -19.28
N GLU A 76 -19.73 -9.28 -18.37
CA GLU A 76 -18.79 -10.39 -18.42
C GLU A 76 -19.34 -11.53 -17.57
N VAL A 77 -19.35 -12.75 -18.13
CA VAL A 77 -19.91 -13.93 -17.48
C VAL A 77 -18.79 -14.92 -17.14
N LYS A 78 -18.89 -15.52 -15.95
CA LYS A 78 -18.09 -16.68 -15.56
C LYS A 78 -18.98 -17.72 -14.90
N ARG A 79 -18.49 -18.95 -14.79
CA ARG A 79 -19.20 -20.02 -14.07
C ARG A 79 -19.57 -19.56 -12.65
N PRO A 80 -20.71 -20.00 -12.09
CA PRO A 80 -21.14 -19.53 -10.77
C PRO A 80 -20.29 -20.06 -9.61
N LEU A 81 -19.41 -21.04 -9.85
CA LEU A 81 -18.41 -21.54 -8.90
C LEU A 81 -16.99 -21.05 -9.20
N HIS A 82 -16.82 -20.22 -10.23
CA HIS A 82 -15.54 -19.58 -10.52
C HIS A 82 -15.29 -18.48 -9.49
N THR A 83 -14.12 -18.45 -8.88
CA THR A 83 -13.68 -17.32 -8.05
C THR A 83 -13.08 -16.28 -8.97
N GLN A 84 -13.65 -15.08 -8.99
CA GLN A 84 -13.21 -13.98 -9.84
C GLN A 84 -11.72 -13.67 -9.63
N ILE A 85 -10.99 -13.57 -10.73
CA ILE A 85 -9.57 -13.20 -10.77
C ILE A 85 -9.37 -11.86 -11.48
N ALA A 86 -8.18 -11.27 -11.35
CA ALA A 86 -7.83 -9.99 -11.98
C ALA A 86 -8.10 -9.99 -13.50
N LYS A 87 -7.79 -11.09 -14.19
CA LYS A 87 -7.98 -11.21 -15.64
C LYS A 87 -9.45 -11.04 -16.06
N ASP A 88 -10.41 -11.52 -15.27
CA ASP A 88 -11.84 -11.37 -15.57
C ASP A 88 -12.25 -9.89 -15.51
N ARG A 89 -11.69 -9.16 -14.53
CA ARG A 89 -11.90 -7.72 -14.38
C ARG A 89 -11.26 -6.96 -15.53
N ASP A 90 -10.01 -7.27 -15.87
CA ASP A 90 -9.30 -6.62 -16.97
C ASP A 90 -10.03 -6.78 -18.31
N GLN A 91 -10.60 -7.96 -18.56
CA GLN A 91 -11.42 -8.23 -19.73
C GLN A 91 -12.69 -7.36 -19.76
N LEU A 92 -13.46 -7.32 -18.66
CA LEU A 92 -14.64 -6.47 -18.54
C LEU A 92 -14.30 -4.98 -18.74
N VAL A 93 -13.24 -4.49 -18.07
CA VAL A 93 -12.78 -3.10 -18.17
C VAL A 93 -12.34 -2.76 -19.59
N SER A 94 -11.66 -3.69 -20.26
CA SER A 94 -11.29 -3.55 -21.66
C SER A 94 -12.52 -3.35 -22.55
N TYR A 95 -13.59 -4.14 -22.37
CA TYR A 95 -14.83 -3.94 -23.10
C TYR A 95 -15.52 -2.61 -22.76
N MET A 96 -15.56 -2.22 -21.49
CA MET A 96 -16.14 -0.94 -21.07
C MET A 96 -15.48 0.24 -21.80
N ARG A 97 -14.14 0.32 -21.78
CA ARG A 97 -13.38 1.40 -22.42
C ARG A 97 -13.53 1.42 -23.93
N GLN A 98 -13.41 0.26 -24.55
CA GLN A 98 -13.54 0.10 -25.99
C GLN A 98 -14.94 0.45 -26.51
N LEU A 99 -15.99 0.14 -25.73
CA LEU A 99 -17.37 0.46 -26.05
C LEU A 99 -17.81 1.84 -25.56
N LYS A 100 -16.91 2.59 -24.90
CA LYS A 100 -17.18 3.89 -24.25
C LYS A 100 -18.34 3.83 -23.25
N LEU A 101 -18.42 2.72 -22.52
CA LEU A 101 -19.40 2.47 -21.47
C LEU A 101 -18.80 2.81 -20.11
N LYS A 102 -19.53 3.58 -19.31
CA LYS A 102 -19.07 3.99 -17.98
C LYS A 102 -19.26 2.91 -16.91
N ALA A 103 -20.19 1.98 -17.12
CA ALA A 103 -20.45 0.88 -16.20
C ALA A 103 -20.45 -0.46 -16.93
N GLY A 104 -19.93 -1.47 -16.25
CA GLY A 104 -19.93 -2.87 -16.66
C GLY A 104 -20.26 -3.76 -15.49
N ILE A 105 -20.78 -4.95 -15.78
CA ILE A 105 -21.24 -5.89 -14.76
C ILE A 105 -20.45 -7.19 -14.92
N TYR A 106 -19.97 -7.72 -13.81
CA TYR A 106 -19.51 -9.09 -13.73
C TYR A 106 -20.61 -9.95 -13.12
N ILE A 107 -20.89 -11.11 -13.71
CA ILE A 107 -21.80 -12.12 -13.13
C ILE A 107 -21.11 -13.48 -13.13
N GLY A 108 -20.78 -13.94 -11.92
CA GLY A 108 -20.17 -15.24 -11.65
C GLY A 108 -20.72 -15.81 -10.34
N GLU A 109 -19.84 -16.04 -9.39
CA GLU A 109 -20.15 -16.43 -8.01
C GLU A 109 -20.90 -15.36 -7.21
N HIS A 110 -20.81 -14.11 -7.65
CA HIS A 110 -21.59 -12.95 -7.20
C HIS A 110 -21.85 -12.02 -8.40
N ILE A 111 -22.70 -11.00 -8.19
CA ILE A 111 -22.87 -9.89 -9.14
C ILE A 111 -22.02 -8.72 -8.67
N GLU A 112 -21.28 -8.11 -9.57
CA GLU A 112 -20.44 -6.95 -9.27
C GLU A 112 -20.56 -5.87 -10.33
N ILE A 113 -20.66 -4.62 -9.88
CA ILE A 113 -20.71 -3.45 -10.77
C ILE A 113 -19.36 -2.74 -10.72
N PHE A 114 -18.78 -2.53 -11.90
CA PHE A 114 -17.56 -1.76 -12.10
C PHE A 114 -17.87 -0.43 -12.78
N TYR A 115 -17.17 0.62 -12.34
CA TYR A 115 -17.29 1.98 -12.87
C TYR A 115 -15.94 2.46 -13.42
N ASP A 116 -15.90 2.85 -14.70
CA ASP A 116 -14.74 3.45 -15.36
C ASP A 116 -14.78 4.97 -15.19
N GLN A 117 -14.13 5.44 -14.13
CA GLN A 117 -14.05 6.86 -13.82
C GLN A 117 -13.28 7.60 -14.92
N PRO A 118 -13.68 8.84 -15.26
CA PRO A 118 -12.79 9.74 -15.99
C PRO A 118 -11.44 9.84 -15.28
N ASP A 119 -10.36 9.80 -16.05
CA ASP A 119 -8.99 10.05 -15.58
C ASP A 119 -8.47 9.05 -14.51
N SER A 120 -9.04 7.83 -14.45
CA SER A 120 -8.53 6.74 -13.62
C SER A 120 -7.97 5.60 -14.45
N GLU A 121 -6.79 5.10 -14.07
CA GLU A 121 -6.16 3.93 -14.71
C GLU A 121 -6.95 2.64 -14.48
N ASN A 122 -7.73 2.56 -13.41
CA ASN A 122 -8.44 1.33 -13.00
C ASN A 122 -9.94 1.60 -12.79
N ALA A 123 -10.78 0.68 -13.27
CA ALA A 123 -12.20 0.72 -12.91
C ALA A 123 -12.38 0.34 -11.43
N VAL A 124 -13.35 0.99 -10.78
CA VAL A 124 -13.63 0.79 -9.37
C VAL A 124 -14.83 -0.13 -9.19
N SER A 125 -14.70 -1.14 -8.33
CA SER A 125 -15.85 -1.92 -7.85
C SER A 125 -16.68 -1.07 -6.91
N VAL A 126 -17.93 -0.77 -7.29
CA VAL A 126 -18.83 0.09 -6.51
C VAL A 126 -19.86 -0.72 -5.72
N LEU A 127 -20.22 -1.91 -6.22
CA LEU A 127 -21.23 -2.74 -5.59
C LEU A 127 -20.95 -4.22 -5.87
N SER A 128 -20.79 -5.01 -4.81
CA SER A 128 -20.78 -6.47 -4.86
C SER A 128 -22.02 -7.02 -4.12
N ILE A 129 -22.69 -7.99 -4.76
CA ILE A 129 -23.99 -8.52 -4.38
C ILE A 129 -23.92 -10.05 -4.37
N PRO A 130 -24.02 -10.70 -3.19
CA PRO A 130 -24.12 -12.15 -3.13
C PRO A 130 -25.44 -12.63 -3.76
N LEU A 131 -25.43 -13.85 -4.32
CA LEU A 131 -26.60 -14.47 -4.96
C LEU A 131 -27.60 -15.01 -3.93
N GLU A 132 -28.20 -14.09 -3.17
CA GLU A 132 -29.10 -14.38 -2.06
C GLU A 132 -30.45 -13.69 -2.24
N LEU A 133 -31.51 -14.36 -1.77
CA LEU A 133 -32.83 -13.75 -1.65
C LEU A 133 -32.79 -12.63 -0.61
N ASP A 134 -33.75 -11.71 -0.69
CA ASP A 134 -33.95 -10.63 0.30
C ASP A 134 -32.74 -9.70 0.48
N ASN A 135 -31.90 -9.60 -0.55
CA ASN A 135 -30.73 -8.73 -0.54
C ASN A 135 -31.06 -7.29 -0.97
N LYS A 136 -30.87 -6.32 -0.07
CA LYS A 136 -31.12 -4.90 -0.33
C LYS A 136 -30.27 -4.33 -1.47
N ARG A 137 -29.01 -4.79 -1.61
CA ARG A 137 -28.14 -4.37 -2.73
C ARG A 137 -28.64 -4.94 -4.05
N GLY A 138 -29.18 -6.16 -4.02
CA GLY A 138 -29.86 -6.77 -5.14
C GLY A 138 -31.11 -6.01 -5.59
N ALA A 139 -31.96 -5.57 -4.65
CA ALA A 139 -33.09 -4.70 -4.97
C ALA A 139 -32.65 -3.37 -5.63
N ARG A 140 -31.52 -2.80 -5.17
CA ARG A 140 -30.92 -1.62 -5.79
C ARG A 140 -30.39 -1.90 -7.20
N PHE A 141 -29.79 -3.06 -7.44
CA PHE A 141 -29.39 -3.49 -8.79
C PHE A 141 -30.59 -3.54 -9.73
N VAL A 142 -31.70 -4.16 -9.31
CA VAL A 142 -32.92 -4.21 -10.12
C VAL A 142 -33.46 -2.81 -10.42
N GLU A 143 -33.41 -1.90 -9.46
CA GLU A 143 -33.83 -0.51 -9.66
C GLU A 143 -33.00 0.20 -10.74
N LEU A 144 -31.67 0.02 -10.72
CA LEU A 144 -30.74 0.67 -11.64
C LEU A 144 -30.77 0.07 -13.04
N PHE A 145 -30.94 -1.26 -13.15
CA PHE A 145 -30.81 -2.00 -14.42
C PHE A 145 -32.12 -2.48 -15.04
N SER A 146 -33.28 -2.20 -14.43
CA SER A 146 -34.58 -2.42 -15.08
C SER A 146 -34.79 -1.43 -16.22
N LYS A 147 -35.22 -1.93 -17.38
CA LYS A 147 -35.34 -1.16 -18.62
C LYS A 147 -36.24 0.08 -18.50
N ASP A 148 -37.32 -0.01 -17.73
CA ASP A 148 -38.28 1.09 -17.52
C ASP A 148 -37.70 2.25 -16.70
N ARG A 149 -36.61 2.01 -15.97
CA ARG A 149 -35.94 2.98 -15.07
C ARG A 149 -34.49 3.27 -15.43
N PHE A 150 -33.94 2.52 -16.38
CA PHE A 150 -32.54 2.61 -16.74
C PHE A 150 -32.18 4.00 -17.26
N SER A 151 -31.15 4.60 -16.66
CA SER A 151 -30.51 5.83 -17.12
C SER A 151 -29.02 5.74 -16.86
N LYS A 152 -28.22 6.12 -17.87
CA LYS A 152 -26.75 6.15 -17.74
C LYS A 152 -26.32 7.17 -16.70
N GLU A 153 -27.00 8.31 -16.67
CA GLU A 153 -26.77 9.41 -15.74
C GLU A 153 -27.05 8.96 -14.30
N ALA A 154 -28.15 8.25 -14.07
CA ALA A 154 -28.48 7.70 -12.76
C ALA A 154 -27.45 6.67 -12.27
N ILE A 155 -26.91 5.85 -13.17
CA ILE A 155 -25.84 4.89 -12.84
C ILE A 155 -24.54 5.62 -12.51
N VAL A 156 -24.14 6.60 -13.32
CA VAL A 156 -22.96 7.43 -13.05
C VAL A 156 -23.06 8.09 -11.68
N GLN A 157 -24.19 8.73 -11.39
CA GLN A 157 -24.44 9.38 -10.10
C GLN A 157 -24.35 8.37 -8.94
N PHE A 158 -25.00 7.21 -9.07
CA PHE A 158 -24.91 6.14 -8.09
C PHE A 158 -23.46 5.70 -7.84
N CYS A 159 -22.68 5.48 -8.90
CA CYS A 159 -21.28 5.08 -8.79
C CYS A 159 -20.43 6.15 -8.10
N GLU A 160 -20.61 7.42 -8.44
CA GLU A 160 -19.87 8.53 -7.84
C GLU A 160 -20.19 8.71 -6.36
N ASP A 161 -21.47 8.65 -5.98
CA ASP A 161 -21.88 8.73 -4.58
C ASP A 161 -21.34 7.55 -3.78
N ARG A 162 -21.37 6.35 -4.37
CA ARG A 162 -20.82 5.16 -3.75
C ARG A 162 -19.31 5.25 -3.52
N ILE A 163 -18.58 5.86 -4.45
CA ILE A 163 -17.14 6.10 -4.30
C ILE A 163 -16.87 7.15 -3.21
N LYS A 164 -17.70 8.19 -3.08
CA LYS A 164 -17.60 9.15 -1.97
C LYS A 164 -17.81 8.46 -0.62
N GLU A 165 -18.83 7.60 -0.51
CA GLU A 165 -19.08 6.81 0.71
C GLU A 165 -17.90 5.90 1.05
N MET A 166 -17.34 5.19 0.07
CA MET A 166 -16.18 4.32 0.27
C MET A 166 -14.97 5.10 0.78
N ARG A 167 -14.67 6.26 0.18
CA ARG A 167 -13.58 7.15 0.62
C ARG A 167 -13.82 7.74 2.01
N HIS A 168 -15.07 8.08 2.32
CA HIS A 168 -15.46 8.55 3.66
C HIS A 168 -15.24 7.45 4.71
N GLN A 169 -15.70 6.23 4.44
CA GLN A 169 -15.51 5.10 5.33
C GLN A 169 -14.03 4.71 5.49
N GLU A 170 -13.26 4.75 4.40
CA GLU A 170 -11.82 4.52 4.44
C GLU A 170 -11.11 5.57 5.32
N SER A 171 -11.55 6.83 5.25
CA SER A 171 -11.03 7.91 6.10
C SER A 171 -11.37 7.67 7.58
N LEU A 172 -12.61 7.25 7.88
CA LEU A 172 -13.00 6.88 9.25
C LEU A 172 -12.22 5.68 9.77
N ASN A 173 -11.99 4.67 8.94
CA ASN A 173 -11.20 3.50 9.31
C ASN A 173 -9.74 3.91 9.57
N LYS A 174 -9.14 4.77 8.75
CA LYS A 174 -7.81 5.33 9.01
C LYS A 174 -7.73 6.04 10.35
N ILE A 175 -8.74 6.85 10.69
CA ILE A 175 -8.82 7.51 12.00
C ILE A 175 -8.94 6.47 13.12
N LYS A 176 -9.81 5.47 12.97
CA LYS A 176 -9.99 4.39 13.94
C LYS A 176 -8.70 3.60 14.15
N ASP A 177 -8.02 3.21 13.08
CA ASP A 177 -6.77 2.45 13.13
C ASP A 177 -5.65 3.27 13.78
N HIS A 178 -5.62 4.57 13.52
CA HIS A 178 -4.69 5.49 14.17
C HIS A 178 -4.96 5.59 15.68
N LEU A 179 -6.22 5.73 16.09
CA LEU A 179 -6.64 5.72 17.49
C LEU A 179 -6.33 4.40 18.20
N ILE A 180 -6.41 3.27 17.51
CA ILE A 180 -6.07 1.95 18.07
C ILE A 180 -4.54 1.80 18.21
N THR A 181 -3.79 2.19 17.17
CA THR A 181 -2.34 2.00 17.11
C THR A 181 -1.59 2.90 18.09
N ASP A 182 -2.08 4.12 18.31
CA ASP A 182 -1.49 5.12 19.22
C ASP A 182 -2.55 5.69 20.18
N ALA A 183 -3.26 4.81 20.88
CA ALA A 183 -4.31 5.23 21.81
C ALA A 183 -3.77 6.21 22.88
N GLN A 184 -2.57 5.93 23.41
CA GLN A 184 -1.94 6.77 24.42
C GLN A 184 -1.68 8.18 23.89
N GLY A 185 -0.99 8.33 22.75
CA GLY A 185 -0.64 9.63 22.20
C GLY A 185 -1.87 10.43 21.78
N GLN A 186 -2.78 9.80 21.02
CA GLN A 186 -3.96 10.48 20.49
C GLN A 186 -4.93 10.94 21.59
N ILE A 187 -5.18 10.10 22.59
CA ILE A 187 -6.09 10.45 23.70
C ILE A 187 -5.44 11.48 24.62
N THR A 188 -4.13 11.35 24.89
CA THR A 188 -3.40 12.34 25.69
C THR A 188 -3.46 13.71 25.04
N GLU A 189 -3.17 13.83 23.74
CA GLU A 189 -3.20 15.12 23.03
C GLU A 189 -4.62 15.71 23.00
N GLY A 190 -5.63 14.87 22.70
CA GLY A 190 -7.02 15.30 22.72
C GLY A 190 -7.50 15.76 24.10
N MET A 191 -7.20 15.00 25.17
CA MET A 191 -7.55 15.36 26.53
C MET A 191 -6.76 16.58 27.03
N LYS A 192 -5.50 16.73 26.64
CA LYS A 192 -4.68 17.90 26.97
C LYS A 192 -5.35 19.16 26.45
N MET A 193 -5.78 19.20 25.19
CA MET A 193 -6.49 20.36 24.64
C MET A 193 -7.76 20.69 25.44
N TYR A 194 -8.61 19.69 25.72
CA TYR A 194 -9.85 19.86 26.49
C TYR A 194 -9.60 20.35 27.92
N LEU A 195 -8.64 19.74 28.62
CA LEU A 195 -8.31 20.09 30.01
C LEU A 195 -7.67 21.48 30.09
N MET A 196 -6.88 21.86 29.10
CA MET A 196 -6.29 23.19 29.03
C MET A 196 -7.33 24.28 28.78
N GLU A 197 -8.28 24.03 27.88
CA GLU A 197 -9.42 24.93 27.67
C GLU A 197 -10.25 25.12 28.94
N LYS A 198 -10.50 24.04 29.68
CA LYS A 198 -11.41 24.06 30.84
C LYS A 198 -10.76 24.48 32.15
N TYR A 199 -9.50 24.10 32.37
CA TYR A 199 -8.80 24.24 33.66
C TYR A 199 -7.46 24.99 33.55
N GLY A 200 -7.11 25.53 32.38
CA GLY A 200 -5.83 26.21 32.16
C GLY A 200 -5.62 27.51 32.95
N ASN A 201 -6.69 28.08 33.52
CA ASN A 201 -6.60 29.19 34.46
C ASN A 201 -6.22 28.75 35.88
N THR A 202 -6.33 27.46 36.18
CA THR A 202 -6.09 26.88 37.52
C THR A 202 -4.83 26.03 37.55
N PHE A 203 -4.53 25.30 36.47
CA PHE A 203 -3.39 24.40 36.39
C PHE A 203 -2.53 24.73 35.18
N SER A 204 -1.21 24.60 35.33
CA SER A 204 -0.27 24.82 34.23
C SER A 204 -0.33 23.68 33.22
N GLU A 205 0.17 23.93 32.00
CA GLU A 205 0.32 22.88 30.98
C GLU A 205 1.17 21.70 31.49
N SER A 206 2.22 21.98 32.27
CA SER A 206 3.05 20.94 32.87
C SER A 206 2.30 20.08 33.89
N ASP A 207 1.39 20.66 34.67
CA ASP A 207 0.60 19.91 35.65
C ASP A 207 -0.38 18.95 34.95
N ILE A 208 -1.03 19.43 33.87
CA ILE A 208 -1.96 18.64 33.06
C ILE A 208 -1.22 17.52 32.32
N VAL A 209 -0.09 17.83 31.69
CA VAL A 209 0.73 16.83 30.98
C VAL A 209 1.29 15.79 31.94
N GLY A 210 1.78 16.21 33.11
CA GLY A 210 2.27 15.28 34.14
C GLY A 210 1.18 14.34 34.66
N MET A 211 -0.04 14.87 34.88
CA MET A 211 -1.19 14.07 35.26
C MET A 211 -1.60 13.08 34.16
N LEU A 212 -1.71 13.52 32.89
CA LEU A 212 -2.06 12.63 31.77
C LEU A 212 -1.01 11.54 31.54
N ALA A 213 0.28 11.84 31.75
CA ALA A 213 1.36 10.86 31.65
C ALA A 213 1.29 9.76 32.73
N SER A 214 0.57 10.00 33.83
CA SER A 214 0.31 8.99 34.85
C SER A 214 -0.87 8.05 34.51
N LEU A 215 -1.62 8.37 33.44
CA LEU A 215 -2.76 7.59 32.98
C LEU A 215 -2.39 6.73 31.77
N ASN A 216 -2.95 5.53 31.71
CA ASN A 216 -2.83 4.63 30.57
C ASN A 216 -4.12 4.62 29.76
N PHE A 217 -4.04 4.99 28.49
CA PHE A 217 -5.17 4.99 27.57
C PHE A 217 -5.00 3.91 26.52
N THR A 218 -6.02 3.07 26.39
CA THR A 218 -6.04 1.96 25.43
C THR A 218 -7.33 2.02 24.63
N ALA A 219 -7.25 1.78 23.32
CA ALA A 219 -8.41 1.65 22.46
C ALA A 219 -8.43 0.26 21.84
N THR A 220 -9.51 -0.49 22.07
CA THR A 220 -9.68 -1.85 21.55
C THR A 220 -10.99 -1.96 20.75
N PRO A 221 -11.01 -2.69 19.64
CA PRO A 221 -12.25 -3.00 18.93
C PRO A 221 -13.21 -3.76 19.84
N LYS A 222 -14.51 -3.43 19.78
CA LYS A 222 -15.56 -4.15 20.51
C LYS A 222 -15.83 -5.55 19.96
N ASP A 223 -15.47 -5.83 18.70
CA ASP A 223 -15.60 -7.16 18.11
C ASP A 223 -14.29 -7.93 18.34
N GLY A 224 -14.38 -8.94 19.20
CA GLY A 224 -13.24 -9.54 19.90
C GLY A 224 -12.15 -10.12 19.00
N GLN A 225 -10.94 -9.58 19.17
CA GLN A 225 -9.66 -10.28 19.23
C GLN A 225 -8.73 -9.37 20.06
N GLN A 226 -8.28 -9.85 21.21
CA GLN A 226 -7.39 -9.10 22.11
C GLN A 226 -5.95 -9.05 21.55
N PRO A 227 -5.29 -7.87 21.55
CA PRO A 227 -3.84 -7.81 21.59
C PRO A 227 -3.36 -7.77 23.05
N VAL A 228 -2.39 -8.65 23.31
CA VAL A 228 -1.71 -8.87 24.59
C VAL A 228 -1.00 -7.60 25.06
N VAL A 229 -1.28 -7.20 26.30
CA VAL A 229 -0.65 -6.07 27.01
C VAL A 229 0.78 -6.46 27.38
N VAL A 230 1.77 -5.64 27.01
CA VAL A 230 3.09 -5.65 27.63
C VAL A 230 3.37 -4.24 28.17
N THR A 231 3.09 -4.07 29.45
CA THR A 231 3.55 -2.94 30.26
C THR A 231 5.05 -3.08 30.53
N THR A 232 5.82 -1.99 30.38
CA THR A 232 7.06 -1.82 31.14
C THR A 232 7.07 -0.49 31.89
N PRO A 233 7.70 -0.44 33.09
CA PRO A 233 7.53 0.64 34.06
C PRO A 233 8.59 1.74 33.87
N VAL A 234 8.19 2.98 34.15
CA VAL A 234 9.07 4.16 34.25
C VAL A 234 9.55 4.30 35.69
N THR A 235 10.84 4.60 35.89
CA THR A 235 11.33 5.20 37.15
C THR A 235 12.45 6.20 36.85
N PRO A 236 12.52 7.33 37.58
CA PRO A 236 12.99 8.61 37.06
C PRO A 236 14.42 8.95 37.51
N SER A 237 15.04 9.95 36.86
CA SER A 237 16.19 10.65 37.43
C SER A 237 16.14 12.14 37.13
N GLN A 238 16.44 12.90 38.18
CA GLN A 238 16.20 14.32 38.36
C GLN A 238 17.30 15.22 37.81
N LYS A 239 16.86 16.42 37.43
CA LYS A 239 17.43 17.78 37.58
C LYS A 239 18.95 18.00 37.47
N LYS A 240 19.31 18.96 36.62
CA LYS A 240 20.23 20.05 36.97
C LYS A 240 19.74 21.39 36.44
N ASP A 241 19.80 22.38 37.33
CA ASP A 241 19.54 23.80 37.12
C ASP A 241 20.48 24.43 36.08
N SER A 242 19.99 25.43 35.32
CA SER A 242 20.52 26.79 35.39
C SER A 242 19.80 27.75 34.44
N ASP A 243 19.40 28.88 35.02
CA ASP A 243 19.28 30.24 34.50
C ASP A 243 18.28 30.63 33.41
N ALA A 244 17.49 31.62 33.80
CA ALA A 244 16.64 32.43 32.96
C ALA A 244 17.49 33.36 32.07
N THR A 245 17.22 33.33 30.77
CA THR A 245 17.43 34.49 29.91
C THR A 245 16.37 34.48 28.81
N GLN A 246 15.57 35.55 28.72
CA GLN A 246 14.53 35.72 27.72
C GLN A 246 15.12 35.68 26.30
N SER A 247 14.64 34.81 25.41
CA SER A 247 14.91 34.96 23.97
C SER A 247 13.82 34.35 23.08
N LYS A 248 13.24 35.23 22.24
CA LYS A 248 12.60 35.06 20.91
C LYS A 248 12.17 33.64 20.50
N GLN A 249 10.90 33.50 20.07
CA GLN A 249 10.31 32.31 19.44
C GLN A 249 11.34 31.51 18.64
N ALA A 250 11.76 30.37 19.19
CA ALA A 250 12.79 29.54 18.60
C ALA A 250 12.23 28.91 17.31
N HIS A 251 12.76 29.31 16.16
CA HIS A 251 12.51 28.60 14.91
C HIS A 251 12.96 27.15 15.04
N ASP A 252 12.10 26.22 14.62
CA ASP A 252 12.40 24.79 14.56
C ASP A 252 13.59 24.53 13.62
N LYS A 253 14.75 24.21 14.23
CA LYS A 253 16.03 23.92 13.56
C LYS A 253 16.25 22.44 13.33
N THR A 254 15.22 21.60 13.45
CA THR A 254 15.35 20.15 13.29
C THR A 254 15.93 19.81 11.91
N GLN A 255 17.02 19.03 11.93
CA GLN A 255 17.69 18.50 10.74
C GLN A 255 17.52 16.99 10.68
N TYR A 256 17.62 16.45 9.47
CA TYR A 256 17.41 15.03 9.19
C TYR A 256 18.57 14.49 8.37
N SER A 257 18.99 13.27 8.67
CA SER A 257 19.97 12.50 7.91
C SER A 257 19.30 11.27 7.32
N ILE A 258 19.56 10.98 6.04
CA ILE A 258 19.09 9.80 5.33
C ILE A 258 20.23 8.79 5.30
N ASN A 259 19.98 7.56 5.75
CA ASN A 259 20.94 6.45 5.80
C ASN A 259 22.28 6.81 6.48
N GLY A 260 22.24 7.67 7.50
CA GLY A 260 23.44 8.13 8.22
C GLY A 260 24.30 9.14 7.45
N GLY A 261 23.80 9.73 6.36
CA GLY A 261 24.44 10.81 5.61
C GLY A 261 24.49 12.16 6.36
N THR A 262 24.79 13.24 5.63
CA THR A 262 24.87 14.58 6.23
C THR A 262 23.49 15.08 6.69
N PHE A 263 23.45 15.74 7.85
CA PHE A 263 22.22 16.34 8.36
C PHE A 263 21.82 17.54 7.51
N GLN A 264 20.59 17.49 7.01
CA GLN A 264 19.99 18.48 6.14
C GLN A 264 18.79 19.15 6.82
N ASN A 265 18.56 20.43 6.54
CA ASN A 265 17.30 21.07 6.93
C ASN A 265 16.11 20.46 6.16
N LYS A 266 14.90 20.63 6.67
CA LYS A 266 13.66 20.00 6.17
C LYS A 266 13.49 20.04 4.64
N ARG A 267 13.64 21.23 4.03
CA ARG A 267 13.53 21.39 2.58
C ARG A 267 14.57 20.56 1.81
N ARG A 268 15.82 20.50 2.29
CA ARG A 268 16.90 19.74 1.66
C ARG A 268 16.77 18.25 1.91
N PHE A 269 16.28 17.86 3.09
CA PHE A 269 15.97 16.49 3.42
C PHE A 269 14.93 15.90 2.45
N VAL A 270 13.79 16.58 2.24
CA VAL A 270 12.75 16.07 1.35
C VAL A 270 13.23 16.03 -0.11
N HIS A 271 13.98 17.04 -0.54
CA HIS A 271 14.60 17.03 -1.87
C HIS A 271 15.55 15.85 -2.08
N GLN A 272 16.44 15.62 -1.11
CA GLN A 272 17.40 14.52 -1.17
C GLN A 272 16.70 13.17 -1.16
N LEU A 273 15.62 13.01 -0.38
CA LEU A 273 14.81 11.80 -0.35
C LEU A 273 14.20 11.50 -1.72
N VAL A 274 13.52 12.46 -2.33
CA VAL A 274 12.90 12.29 -3.66
C VAL A 274 13.96 12.02 -4.72
N LYS A 275 15.10 12.71 -4.65
CA LYS A 275 16.23 12.50 -5.56
C LYS A 275 16.77 11.07 -5.46
N MET A 276 17.03 10.58 -4.25
CA MET A 276 17.51 9.21 -4.04
C MET A 276 16.52 8.17 -4.57
N TYR A 277 15.23 8.39 -4.33
CA TYR A 277 14.19 7.50 -4.84
C TYR A 277 14.19 7.43 -6.37
N VAL A 278 14.28 8.56 -7.07
CA VAL A 278 14.36 8.59 -8.54
C VAL A 278 15.62 7.90 -9.05
N GLU A 279 16.76 8.10 -8.39
CA GLU A 279 18.04 7.46 -8.74
C GLU A 279 18.01 5.93 -8.51
N GLU A 280 17.32 5.45 -7.48
CA GLU A 280 17.15 4.03 -7.16
C GLU A 280 16.09 3.34 -8.04
N HIS A 281 15.16 4.12 -8.61
CA HIS A 281 14.07 3.64 -9.45
C HIS A 281 14.09 4.30 -10.85
N PRO A 282 15.08 4.01 -11.72
CA PRO A 282 15.28 4.73 -12.98
C PRO A 282 14.16 4.59 -14.01
N SER A 283 13.23 3.64 -13.83
CA SER A 283 12.06 3.44 -14.68
C SER A 283 10.82 4.21 -14.23
N VAL A 284 10.86 4.90 -13.08
CA VAL A 284 9.68 5.55 -12.48
C VAL A 284 9.21 6.77 -13.28
N THR A 285 7.92 6.79 -13.66
CA THR A 285 7.31 7.92 -14.37
C THR A 285 6.92 9.04 -13.40
N PHE A 286 6.56 10.23 -13.90
CA PHE A 286 6.09 11.29 -13.01
C PHE A 286 4.78 10.92 -12.30
N ALA A 287 3.89 10.19 -12.97
CA ALA A 287 2.64 9.71 -12.38
C ALA A 287 2.89 8.74 -11.22
N ASP A 288 3.84 7.81 -11.36
CA ASP A 288 4.25 6.91 -10.28
C ASP A 288 4.86 7.68 -9.09
N LEU A 289 5.62 8.74 -9.37
CA LEU A 289 6.16 9.61 -8.33
C LEU A 289 5.07 10.38 -7.59
N GLU A 290 3.99 10.81 -8.25
CA GLU A 290 2.85 11.44 -7.56
C GLU A 290 2.07 10.44 -6.71
N GLN A 291 2.03 9.16 -7.08
CA GLN A 291 1.47 8.10 -6.25
C GLN A 291 2.36 7.79 -5.04
N THR A 292 3.68 7.78 -5.23
CA THR A 292 4.66 7.52 -4.16
C THR A 292 4.77 8.69 -3.19
N PHE A 293 4.73 9.92 -3.71
CA PHE A 293 4.82 11.17 -2.96
C PHE A 293 3.50 11.97 -3.06
N PRO A 294 2.39 11.44 -2.51
CA PRO A 294 1.08 12.06 -2.66
C PRO A 294 1.03 13.44 -2.02
N SER A 295 0.27 14.34 -2.64
CA SER A 295 0.17 15.74 -2.22
C SER A 295 -0.22 15.92 -0.76
N THR A 296 -1.01 14.98 -0.20
CA THR A 296 -1.48 14.96 1.19
C THR A 296 -0.36 14.96 2.25
N LEU A 297 0.85 14.52 1.89
CA LEU A 297 2.01 14.56 2.78
C LEU A 297 2.45 16.00 3.08
N GLN A 298 2.35 16.89 2.09
CA GLN A 298 2.68 18.29 2.23
C GLN A 298 1.43 19.14 2.52
N GLY A 299 0.34 18.91 1.76
CA GLY A 299 -0.87 19.73 1.74
C GLY A 299 -1.17 20.29 0.34
N SER A 300 -1.64 21.54 0.29
CA SER A 300 -2.11 22.20 -0.94
C SER A 300 -1.04 22.44 -1.99
N TYR A 301 0.24 22.57 -1.61
CA TYR A 301 1.34 22.72 -2.57
C TYR A 301 1.79 21.37 -3.14
N GLY A 302 1.54 20.27 -2.41
CA GLY A 302 2.00 18.94 -2.80
C GLY A 302 3.50 18.74 -2.59
N VAL A 303 3.97 17.49 -2.69
CA VAL A 303 5.39 17.16 -2.47
C VAL A 303 6.22 17.52 -3.71
N ILE A 304 5.71 17.19 -4.89
CA ILE A 304 6.32 17.45 -6.20
C ILE A 304 5.32 18.08 -7.17
N ARG A 305 5.81 18.94 -8.07
CA ARG A 305 5.04 19.51 -9.18
C ARG A 305 5.90 19.67 -10.41
N THR A 306 5.31 19.50 -11.60
CA THR A 306 6.00 19.80 -12.86
C THR A 306 6.35 21.28 -12.92
N THR A 307 7.44 21.63 -13.61
CA THR A 307 7.82 23.04 -13.78
C THR A 307 6.74 23.83 -14.52
N ASP A 308 6.04 23.19 -15.44
CA ASP A 308 4.98 23.82 -16.23
C ASP A 308 3.76 24.13 -15.38
N TYR A 309 3.34 23.19 -14.51
CA TYR A 309 2.26 23.44 -13.55
C TYR A 309 2.54 24.64 -12.64
N ILE A 310 3.78 24.76 -12.13
CA ILE A 310 4.18 25.86 -11.24
C ILE A 310 4.07 27.20 -11.97
N ARG A 311 4.58 27.28 -13.21
CA ARG A 311 4.56 28.48 -14.04
C ARG A 311 3.14 28.86 -14.46
N GLU A 312 2.35 27.90 -14.95
CA GLU A 312 0.97 28.12 -15.41
C GLU A 312 0.05 28.58 -14.30
N LYS A 313 0.21 28.05 -13.08
CA LYS A 313 -0.58 28.44 -11.91
C LYS A 313 -0.08 29.71 -11.22
N GLY A 314 1.02 30.31 -11.71
CA GLY A 314 1.61 31.51 -11.12
C GLY A 314 2.02 31.31 -9.67
N ILE A 315 2.42 30.09 -9.29
CA ILE A 315 2.84 29.81 -7.91
C ILE A 315 4.22 30.40 -7.69
N GLU A 316 4.41 31.07 -6.56
CA GLU A 316 5.67 31.71 -6.21
C GLU A 316 6.82 30.69 -6.20
N GLU A 317 7.83 30.90 -7.04
CA GLU A 317 8.88 29.91 -7.29
C GLU A 317 9.66 29.49 -6.03
N TYR A 318 9.75 30.36 -5.02
CA TYR A 318 10.42 30.03 -3.75
C TYR A 318 9.76 28.87 -2.99
N ARG A 319 8.50 28.54 -3.30
CA ARG A 319 7.78 27.41 -2.71
C ARG A 319 8.26 26.06 -3.25
N TYR A 320 9.08 26.05 -4.29
CA TYR A 320 9.70 24.86 -4.86
C TYR A 320 11.21 25.06 -5.05
N LEU A 321 11.96 23.98 -5.10
CA LEU A 321 13.40 24.00 -5.37
C LEU A 321 13.63 23.99 -6.88
N MET A 322 13.70 25.20 -7.46
CA MET A 322 13.67 25.44 -8.91
C MET A 322 15.03 25.81 -9.52
N LYS A 323 16.12 25.86 -8.73
CA LYS A 323 17.43 26.27 -9.24
C LYS A 323 18.06 25.17 -10.10
N ASP A 324 19.00 25.57 -10.96
CA ASP A 324 19.82 24.63 -11.71
C ASP A 324 20.54 23.65 -10.78
N GLY A 325 20.36 22.35 -11.03
CA GLY A 325 20.85 21.25 -10.18
C GLY A 325 19.89 20.81 -9.06
N GLU A 326 18.78 21.52 -8.83
CA GLU A 326 17.72 21.12 -7.90
C GLU A 326 16.52 20.48 -8.61
N LEU A 327 16.30 20.79 -9.89
CA LEU A 327 15.27 20.14 -10.69
C LEU A 327 15.59 18.65 -10.89
N LEU A 328 14.55 17.83 -10.79
CA LEU A 328 14.62 16.39 -10.99
C LEU A 328 13.87 16.02 -12.28
N ARG A 329 14.22 14.85 -12.84
CA ARG A 329 13.64 14.35 -14.09
C ARG A 329 13.25 12.89 -13.94
N SER A 330 12.01 12.55 -14.28
CA SER A 330 11.48 11.19 -14.28
C SER A 330 11.83 10.44 -15.57
N SER A 331 11.54 9.13 -15.62
CA SER A 331 11.90 8.24 -16.74
C SER A 331 11.20 8.62 -18.06
N ASP A 332 9.98 9.13 -17.97
CA ASP A 332 9.15 9.66 -19.07
C ASP A 332 9.59 11.05 -19.54
N GLY A 333 10.64 11.61 -18.94
CA GLY A 333 11.29 12.84 -19.37
C GLY A 333 10.67 14.12 -18.82
N VAL A 334 9.68 14.02 -17.93
CA VAL A 334 9.05 15.16 -17.24
C VAL A 334 10.04 15.79 -16.25
N THR A 335 10.19 17.11 -16.32
CA THR A 335 11.02 17.87 -15.38
C THR A 335 10.14 18.47 -14.28
N PHE A 336 10.54 18.28 -13.03
CA PHE A 336 9.73 18.64 -11.88
C PHE A 336 10.57 19.17 -10.71
N ALA A 337 9.91 19.84 -9.78
CA ALA A 337 10.50 20.43 -8.60
C ALA A 337 9.85 19.91 -7.32
N VAL A 338 10.66 19.88 -6.25
CA VAL A 338 10.22 19.46 -4.92
C VAL A 338 9.82 20.67 -4.09
N CYS A 339 8.70 20.59 -3.36
CA CYS A 339 8.23 21.68 -2.52
C CYS A 339 9.22 21.98 -1.38
N SER A 340 9.43 23.27 -1.10
CA SER A 340 10.32 23.75 -0.04
C SER A 340 9.60 24.00 1.30
N GLN A 341 8.26 23.97 1.31
CA GLN A 341 7.43 24.40 2.44
C GLN A 341 7.15 23.24 3.41
N TRP A 342 8.07 23.04 4.34
CA TRP A 342 8.01 21.99 5.35
C TRP A 342 8.14 22.55 6.78
N GLY A 343 7.11 22.29 7.59
CA GLY A 343 6.99 22.71 8.98
C GLY A 343 6.83 21.52 9.92
N ILE A 344 6.74 21.80 11.22
CA ILE A 344 6.61 20.76 12.26
C ILE A 344 5.36 19.88 12.07
N GLY A 345 4.28 20.41 11.50
CA GLY A 345 3.03 19.68 11.29
C GLY A 345 2.98 18.74 10.07
N ASN A 346 3.92 18.85 9.12
CA ASN A 346 3.92 18.00 7.91
C ASN A 346 5.23 17.23 7.68
N THR A 347 6.37 17.67 8.25
CA THR A 347 7.64 16.95 8.15
C THR A 347 7.58 15.51 8.71
N PRO A 348 6.87 15.22 9.81
CA PRO A 348 6.77 13.85 10.31
C PRO A 348 6.14 12.86 9.32
N ARG A 349 5.20 13.31 8.47
CA ARG A 349 4.52 12.47 7.47
C ARG A 349 5.48 11.96 6.40
N ILE A 350 6.36 12.85 5.93
CA ILE A 350 7.36 12.50 4.91
C ILE A 350 8.52 11.70 5.50
N VAL A 351 8.84 11.88 6.79
CA VAL A 351 9.78 11.00 7.53
C VAL A 351 9.22 9.58 7.65
N GLU A 352 7.93 9.44 7.96
CA GLU A 352 7.26 8.14 8.04
C GLU A 352 7.23 7.44 6.68
N LEU A 353 6.91 8.17 5.60
CA LEU A 353 7.01 7.62 4.23
C LEU A 353 8.45 7.15 3.95
N ALA A 354 9.46 7.97 4.23
CA ALA A 354 10.86 7.61 3.99
C ALA A 354 11.23 6.29 4.70
N LYS A 355 10.79 6.12 5.96
CA LYS A 355 10.98 4.87 6.70
C LYS A 355 10.24 3.68 6.04
N LYS A 356 9.01 3.89 5.56
CA LYS A 356 8.24 2.87 4.81
C LYS A 356 8.90 2.48 3.48
N LEU A 357 9.56 3.43 2.82
CA LEU A 357 10.35 3.19 1.61
C LEU A 357 11.72 2.54 1.90
N GLY A 358 12.03 2.25 3.17
CA GLY A 358 13.25 1.54 3.57
C GLY A 358 14.44 2.45 3.89
N TYR A 359 14.27 3.77 3.94
CA TYR A 359 15.32 4.69 4.34
C TYR A 359 15.41 4.81 5.87
N VAL A 360 16.64 4.82 6.39
CA VAL A 360 16.90 5.10 7.81
C VAL A 360 16.97 6.60 8.00
N ILE A 361 16.02 7.20 8.72
CA ILE A 361 15.99 8.64 9.00
C ILE A 361 16.44 8.91 10.43
N ILE A 362 17.49 9.70 10.60
CA ILE A 362 18.03 10.15 11.89
C ILE A 362 17.69 11.63 12.07
N THR A 363 17.13 11.99 13.23
CA THR A 363 16.75 13.37 13.55
C THR A 363 17.81 14.03 14.44
N SER A 364 18.16 15.29 14.19
CA SER A 364 19.15 16.01 15.00
C SER A 364 18.65 16.15 16.44
N GLY A 365 19.37 15.57 17.40
CA GLY A 365 18.98 15.51 18.81
C GLY A 365 18.63 14.11 19.32
N GLU A 366 18.43 13.13 18.42
CA GLU A 366 18.38 11.72 18.78
C GLU A 366 19.81 11.16 18.83
N ALA A 367 20.23 10.59 19.97
CA ALA A 367 21.41 9.72 20.00
C ALA A 367 21.16 8.53 19.08
N PRO A 368 22.16 8.02 18.34
CA PRO A 368 21.95 6.97 17.35
C PRO A 368 21.49 5.68 18.06
N ALA A 369 20.18 5.47 18.11
CA ALA A 369 19.61 4.21 18.52
C ALA A 369 20.02 3.17 17.47
N SER A 370 20.68 2.12 17.93
CA SER A 370 21.15 1.03 17.09
C SER A 370 20.00 0.49 16.23
N ALA A 371 20.10 0.68 14.92
CA ALA A 371 19.14 0.14 13.97
C ALA A 371 19.14 -1.40 14.09
N THR A 372 18.09 -1.94 14.68
CA THR A 372 17.68 -3.34 14.58
C THR A 372 16.29 -3.31 13.96
N VAL A 373 16.22 -3.63 12.67
CA VAL A 373 14.96 -3.83 11.96
C VAL A 373 14.53 -5.25 12.26
N GLU A 374 13.48 -5.43 13.08
CA GLU A 374 12.81 -6.73 13.18
C GLU A 374 11.83 -6.88 12.00
N PRO A 375 11.93 -7.95 11.18
CA PRO A 375 10.98 -8.19 10.09
C PRO A 375 9.69 -8.86 10.59
N LYS A 376 8.54 -8.43 10.04
CA LYS A 376 7.23 -9.09 10.19
C LYS A 376 7.30 -10.52 9.64
N LYS A 377 6.77 -11.49 10.40
CA LYS A 377 6.91 -12.94 10.18
C LYS A 377 5.95 -13.60 9.17
N ASP A 378 5.00 -12.89 8.58
CA ASP A 378 4.07 -13.51 7.60
C ASP A 378 4.64 -13.44 6.18
N GLY A 379 4.91 -14.60 5.58
CA GLY A 379 5.40 -14.76 4.20
C GLY A 379 6.91 -15.04 4.03
N MET A 380 7.65 -15.10 5.14
CA MET A 380 9.10 -15.40 5.13
C MET A 380 9.35 -16.92 5.17
N ILE A 381 10.20 -17.42 4.28
CA ILE A 381 10.62 -18.82 4.22
C ILE A 381 11.81 -19.02 5.17
N ALA A 382 11.62 -19.83 6.21
CA ALA A 382 12.73 -20.22 7.08
C ALA A 382 13.72 -21.11 6.31
N CYS A 383 15.01 -20.80 6.43
CA CYS A 383 16.07 -21.54 5.74
C CYS A 383 17.33 -21.69 6.60
N THR A 384 18.15 -22.67 6.25
CA THR A 384 19.41 -22.98 6.92
C THR A 384 20.55 -23.14 5.93
N LEU A 385 21.78 -22.84 6.36
CA LEU A 385 23.00 -23.07 5.62
C LEU A 385 24.01 -23.77 6.52
N THR A 386 24.44 -24.96 6.09
CA THR A 386 25.32 -25.86 6.87
C THR A 386 26.73 -25.99 6.29
N ARG A 387 27.00 -25.38 5.12
CA ARG A 387 28.31 -25.42 4.49
C ARG A 387 29.29 -24.49 5.20
N ASN A 388 30.25 -25.07 5.94
CA ASN A 388 31.26 -24.33 6.71
C ASN A 388 30.68 -23.32 7.73
N ALA A 389 29.40 -23.45 8.06
CA ALA A 389 28.64 -22.60 8.96
C ALA A 389 27.47 -23.41 9.52
N ASP A 390 26.83 -22.91 10.58
CA ASP A 390 25.53 -23.35 11.09
C ASP A 390 24.67 -22.09 11.20
N ALA A 391 24.14 -21.65 10.06
CA ALA A 391 23.43 -20.39 9.94
C ALA A 391 21.95 -20.61 9.68
N LYS A 392 21.12 -19.82 10.35
CA LYS A 392 19.66 -19.78 10.17
C LYS A 392 19.28 -18.46 9.53
N GLY A 393 18.30 -18.48 8.65
CA GLY A 393 17.85 -17.29 7.96
C GLY A 393 16.36 -17.28 7.64
N LEU A 394 15.87 -16.10 7.29
CA LEU A 394 14.54 -15.86 6.76
C LEU A 394 14.69 -15.30 5.34
N PHE A 395 14.12 -15.99 4.36
CA PHE A 395 14.15 -15.61 2.96
C PHE A 395 12.80 -15.05 2.52
N ASP A 396 12.82 -13.90 1.87
CA ASP A 396 11.64 -13.27 1.28
C ASP A 396 11.60 -13.56 -0.22
N SER A 397 10.66 -14.40 -0.66
CA SER A 397 10.48 -14.75 -2.07
C SER A 397 9.94 -13.59 -2.92
N ALA A 398 9.27 -12.60 -2.31
CA ALA A 398 8.76 -11.44 -3.02
C ALA A 398 9.89 -10.49 -3.41
N THR A 399 10.78 -10.18 -2.46
CA THR A 399 11.88 -9.22 -2.62
C THR A 399 13.23 -9.87 -2.95
N GLN A 400 13.33 -11.20 -2.88
CA GLN A 400 14.56 -11.98 -3.09
C GLN A 400 15.67 -11.63 -2.08
N THR A 401 15.31 -11.07 -0.92
CA THR A 401 16.22 -10.71 0.17
C THR A 401 16.33 -11.82 1.22
N LEU A 402 17.43 -11.83 1.98
CA LEU A 402 17.65 -12.83 3.03
C LEU A 402 18.20 -12.19 4.31
N VAL A 403 17.60 -12.53 5.44
CA VAL A 403 18.07 -12.13 6.78
C VAL A 403 18.76 -13.32 7.44
N VAL A 404 20.01 -13.18 7.85
CA VAL A 404 20.72 -14.16 8.69
C VAL A 404 20.44 -13.84 10.16
N LEU A 405 19.89 -14.79 10.89
CA LEU A 405 19.38 -14.59 12.24
C LEU A 405 20.50 -14.57 13.29
N LYS A 406 20.30 -13.75 14.32
CA LYS A 406 21.08 -13.76 15.56
C LYS A 406 21.19 -15.18 16.12
N GLY A 407 22.39 -15.52 16.57
CA GLY A 407 22.76 -16.85 17.07
C GLY A 407 23.30 -17.80 16.00
N SER A 408 23.22 -17.44 14.72
CA SER A 408 23.88 -18.18 13.64
C SER A 408 25.39 -18.25 13.84
N LYS A 409 25.99 -19.41 13.61
CA LYS A 409 27.43 -19.62 13.63
C LYS A 409 27.96 -19.56 12.21
N ILE A 410 28.88 -18.65 11.95
CA ILE A 410 29.47 -18.44 10.63
C ILE A 410 30.95 -18.84 10.63
N ASN A 411 31.52 -19.11 9.46
CA ASN A 411 32.90 -19.57 9.34
C ASN A 411 33.87 -18.54 9.97
N PRO A 412 34.70 -18.89 10.96
CA PRO A 412 35.64 -17.95 11.55
C PRO A 412 36.80 -17.56 10.61
N ARG A 413 36.97 -18.29 9.50
CA ARG A 413 38.04 -18.07 8.51
C ARG A 413 37.48 -17.68 7.15
N HIS A 414 38.36 -17.18 6.29
CA HIS A 414 38.07 -17.04 4.85
C HIS A 414 38.56 -18.28 4.12
N LEU A 415 37.81 -18.75 3.12
CA LEU A 415 38.23 -19.84 2.25
C LEU A 415 39.34 -19.39 1.29
N ASP A 416 40.15 -20.35 0.86
CA ASP A 416 41.23 -20.10 -0.10
C ASP A 416 40.67 -19.53 -1.42
N LYS A 417 41.40 -18.61 -2.04
CA LYS A 417 41.05 -17.92 -3.31
C LYS A 417 39.85 -16.96 -3.23
N ILE A 418 39.44 -16.51 -2.05
CA ILE A 418 38.51 -15.37 -1.94
C ILE A 418 39.14 -14.10 -2.54
N LYS A 419 38.36 -13.32 -3.31
CA LYS A 419 38.82 -12.04 -3.86
C LYS A 419 39.10 -11.03 -2.72
N PRO A 420 40.16 -10.20 -2.80
CA PRO A 420 40.49 -9.22 -1.76
C PRO A 420 39.33 -8.29 -1.38
N GLU A 421 38.58 -7.81 -2.37
CA GLU A 421 37.40 -6.95 -2.16
C GLU A 421 36.29 -7.66 -1.38
N THR A 422 36.03 -8.93 -1.70
CA THR A 422 35.03 -9.75 -1.00
C THR A 422 35.48 -10.02 0.44
N LYS A 423 36.78 -10.24 0.66
CA LYS A 423 37.37 -10.39 2.00
C LYS A 423 37.19 -9.11 2.82
N GLN A 424 37.44 -7.94 2.24
CA GLN A 424 37.26 -6.65 2.91
C GLN A 424 35.79 -6.39 3.28
N LYS A 425 34.87 -6.57 2.32
CA LYS A 425 33.42 -6.42 2.55
C LYS A 425 32.93 -7.37 3.64
N ARG A 426 33.39 -8.62 3.62
CA ARG A 426 33.04 -9.60 4.65
C ARG A 426 33.58 -9.22 6.03
N ASN A 427 34.82 -8.73 6.12
CA ASN A 427 35.39 -8.29 7.40
C ASN A 427 34.59 -7.13 8.02
N ALA A 428 34.14 -6.17 7.20
CA ALA A 428 33.26 -5.09 7.67
C ALA A 428 31.94 -5.64 8.21
N LEU A 429 31.31 -6.59 7.50
CA LEU A 429 30.08 -7.23 7.96
C LEU A 429 30.30 -8.04 9.25
N ILE A 430 31.44 -8.73 9.39
CA ILE A 430 31.77 -9.45 10.63
C ILE A 430 31.89 -8.46 11.78
N ALA A 431 32.63 -7.36 11.61
CA ALA A 431 32.80 -6.34 12.64
C ALA A 431 31.48 -5.69 13.08
N GLU A 432 30.49 -5.64 12.18
CA GLU A 432 29.19 -5.05 12.47
C GLU A 432 28.18 -6.05 13.06
N TYR A 433 28.16 -7.31 12.59
CA TYR A 433 27.08 -8.26 12.85
C TYR A 433 27.48 -9.50 13.67
N ALA A 434 28.77 -9.76 13.89
CA ALA A 434 29.23 -10.97 14.56
C ALA A 434 30.35 -10.73 15.58
N GLU A 435 30.40 -11.57 16.60
CA GLU A 435 31.45 -11.57 17.61
C GLU A 435 32.12 -12.93 17.71
N ARG A 436 33.41 -12.92 18.04
CA ARG A 436 34.16 -14.15 18.25
C ARG A 436 33.91 -14.67 19.67
N LYS A 437 33.37 -15.89 19.77
CA LYS A 437 33.13 -16.60 21.03
C LYS A 437 33.94 -17.89 21.01
N GLY A 438 35.15 -17.83 21.56
CA GLY A 438 36.13 -18.93 21.46
C GLY A 438 36.56 -19.18 20.02
N ASP A 439 36.41 -20.42 19.54
CA ASP A 439 36.74 -20.80 18.16
C ASP A 439 35.61 -20.49 17.16
N GLU A 440 34.43 -20.10 17.64
CA GLU A 440 33.27 -19.81 16.80
C GLU A 440 33.11 -18.30 16.54
N LEU A 441 32.52 -17.98 15.38
CA LEU A 441 32.09 -16.62 15.05
C LEU A 441 30.56 -16.60 15.02
N VAL A 442 29.95 -15.86 15.95
CA VAL A 442 28.51 -15.91 16.21
C VAL A 442 27.86 -14.59 15.85
N VAL A 443 26.79 -14.64 15.06
CA VAL A 443 25.98 -13.47 14.69
C VAL A 443 25.26 -12.94 15.93
N ILE A 444 25.49 -11.68 16.30
CA ILE A 444 24.97 -11.08 17.54
C ILE A 444 23.72 -10.23 17.34
N LYS A 445 23.42 -9.85 16.10
CA LYS A 445 22.18 -9.18 15.65
C LYS A 445 21.86 -9.61 14.23
N ASP A 446 20.58 -9.59 13.86
CA ASP A 446 20.13 -10.00 12.53
C ASP A 446 20.82 -9.21 11.42
N ALA A 447 21.28 -9.90 10.38
CA ALA A 447 22.04 -9.32 9.27
C ALA A 447 21.23 -9.45 7.97
N SER A 448 20.84 -8.32 7.38
CA SER A 448 20.01 -8.29 6.17
C SER A 448 20.85 -8.21 4.90
N PHE A 449 20.52 -9.02 3.90
CA PHE A 449 21.23 -9.11 2.63
C PHE A 449 20.26 -8.94 1.46
N LYS A 450 20.70 -8.19 0.44
CA LYS A 450 19.93 -7.98 -0.80
C LYS A 450 19.72 -9.26 -1.62
N THR A 451 20.50 -10.32 -1.36
CA THR A 451 20.40 -11.62 -2.08
C THR A 451 20.83 -12.78 -1.17
N PRO A 452 20.34 -14.02 -1.42
CA PRO A 452 20.82 -15.23 -0.74
C PRO A 452 22.33 -15.46 -0.90
N SER A 453 22.90 -15.12 -2.07
CA SER A 453 24.34 -15.27 -2.32
C SER A 453 25.17 -14.33 -1.45
N GLY A 454 24.73 -13.10 -1.21
CA GLY A 454 25.40 -12.18 -0.29
C GLY A 454 25.44 -12.73 1.14
N ALA A 455 24.31 -13.27 1.61
CA ALA A 455 24.21 -13.92 2.92
C ALA A 455 25.08 -15.17 3.01
N ALA A 456 25.12 -15.99 1.96
CA ALA A 456 25.95 -17.20 1.92
C ALA A 456 27.44 -16.87 1.96
N VAL A 457 27.90 -15.83 1.25
CA VAL A 457 29.31 -15.37 1.30
C VAL A 457 29.68 -14.90 2.70
N PHE A 458 28.79 -14.19 3.38
CA PHE A 458 28.98 -13.78 4.78
C PHE A 458 29.18 -14.99 5.70
N CYS A 459 28.30 -16.00 5.57
CA CYS A 459 28.31 -17.20 6.41
C CYS A 459 29.49 -18.15 6.10
N VAL A 460 29.71 -18.50 4.84
CA VAL A 460 30.64 -19.56 4.40
C VAL A 460 32.11 -19.08 4.42
N GLY A 461 32.34 -17.78 4.24
CA GLY A 461 33.69 -17.21 4.18
C GLY A 461 34.38 -17.30 2.82
N GLY A 462 33.64 -17.57 1.75
CA GLY A 462 34.16 -17.61 0.38
C GLY A 462 33.05 -17.46 -0.66
N SER A 463 33.41 -17.55 -1.94
CA SER A 463 32.42 -17.56 -3.02
C SER A 463 31.42 -18.71 -2.82
N SER A 464 30.13 -18.40 -2.86
CA SER A 464 29.07 -19.35 -2.59
C SER A 464 27.83 -18.99 -3.41
N ASN A 465 27.13 -20.01 -3.92
CA ASN A 465 25.87 -19.83 -4.63
C ASN A 465 24.71 -19.98 -3.64
N GLY A 466 24.28 -18.86 -3.04
CA GLY A 466 23.28 -18.89 -1.99
C GLY A 466 21.94 -19.53 -2.40
N TRP A 467 21.60 -19.48 -3.69
CA TRP A 467 20.39 -20.12 -4.21
C TRP A 467 20.37 -21.64 -4.02
N LYS A 468 21.54 -22.29 -4.00
CA LYS A 468 21.68 -23.75 -3.84
C LYS A 468 22.10 -24.17 -2.42
N GLU A 469 22.70 -23.26 -1.68
CA GLU A 469 23.34 -23.54 -0.39
C GLU A 469 22.40 -23.33 0.78
N TRP A 470 21.49 -22.37 0.67
CA TRP A 470 20.39 -22.21 1.62
C TRP A 470 19.30 -23.24 1.31
N ARG A 471 18.83 -23.92 2.36
CA ARG A 471 17.76 -24.93 2.27
C ARG A 471 16.57 -24.55 3.14
N ASP A 472 15.37 -24.68 2.60
CA ASP A 472 14.13 -24.51 3.37
C ASP A 472 13.91 -25.66 4.38
N GLU A 473 12.82 -25.61 5.15
CA GLU A 473 12.47 -26.65 6.13
C GLU A 473 12.21 -28.03 5.50
N ASN A 474 11.87 -28.07 4.21
CA ASN A 474 11.67 -29.30 3.43
C ASN A 474 12.96 -29.76 2.73
N ASN A 475 14.10 -29.14 3.04
CA ASN A 475 15.42 -29.41 2.46
C ASN A 475 15.55 -29.03 0.95
N ASN A 476 14.63 -28.22 0.42
CA ASN A 476 14.71 -27.71 -0.95
C ASN A 476 15.68 -26.53 -1.06
N GLU A 477 16.34 -26.40 -2.20
CA GLU A 477 17.16 -25.24 -2.55
C GLU A 477 16.30 -23.99 -2.74
N LEU A 478 16.75 -22.81 -2.30
CA LEU A 478 16.00 -21.57 -2.49
C LEU A 478 15.80 -21.17 -3.97
N ASP A 479 16.58 -21.74 -4.90
CA ASP A 479 16.47 -21.49 -6.34
C ASP A 479 15.05 -21.80 -6.89
N ILE A 480 14.27 -22.67 -6.23
CA ILE A 480 12.87 -22.94 -6.63
C ILE A 480 11.93 -21.75 -6.45
N TYR A 481 12.32 -20.78 -5.61
CA TYR A 481 11.57 -19.56 -5.32
C TYR A 481 12.11 -18.35 -6.10
N ARG A 482 13.07 -18.58 -7.00
CA ARG A 482 13.71 -17.54 -7.78
C ARG A 482 12.80 -17.13 -8.95
N LYS A 483 12.53 -15.83 -9.06
CA LYS A 483 11.69 -15.25 -10.11
C LYS A 483 12.46 -15.00 -11.40
#